data_AF-A0A645DWM2-F1
#
_entry.id   AF-A0A645DWM2-F1
#
_cell.length_a   1.000
_cell.length_b   1.000
_cell.length_c   1.000
_cell.angle_alpha   90.00
_cell.angle_beta   90.00
_cell.angle_gamma   90.00
#
_symmetry.space_group_name_H-M   'P 1'
#
loop_
_entity.id
_entity.type
_entity.pdbx_description
1 polymer ?
#
loop_
_entity_poly.entity_id
_entity_poly.type
_entity_poly.pdbx_seq_one_letter_code
_entity_poly.pdbx_strand_id
1 'polypeptide(L)' 'MTIGIRLCVLPDTDVATLSSELQKSLKESIESLTGIQVNEIGVLIESAAVPATTAAVSRTE' A
#
# COMPACT_ATOMS: atom_id res chain seq x y z
N MET A 1 0.92 3.90 20.80
CA MET A 1 -0.11 3.22 19.98
C MET A 1 0.50 3.00 18.61
N THR A 2 0.41 1.79 18.07
CA THR A 2 0.96 1.45 16.74
C THR A 2 -0.17 0.96 15.85
N ILE A 3 -0.19 1.44 14.61
CA ILE A 3 -1.22 1.09 13.62
C ILE A 3 -0.51 0.59 12.38
N GLY A 4 -0.87 -0.61 11.95
CA GLY A 4 -0.37 -1.23 10.73
C GLY A 4 -1.49 -1.34 9.69
N ILE A 5 -1.23 -0.86 8.48
CA ILE A 5 -2.17 -0.97 7.36
C ILE A 5 -1.50 -1.70 6.20
N ARG A 6 -2.23 -2.65 5.61
CA ARG A 6 -1.86 -3.31 4.35
C ARG A 6 -2.78 -2.82 3.24
N LEU A 7 -2.20 -2.30 2.17
CA LEU A 7 -2.94 -1.86 0.98
C LEU A 7 -2.45 -2.62 -0.25
N CYS A 8 -3.39 -3.03 -1.09
CA CYS A 8 -3.12 -3.54 -2.44
C CYS A 8 -3.34 -2.41 -3.44
N VAL A 9 -2.32 -2.10 -4.22
CA VAL A 9 -2.36 -1.03 -5.23
C VAL A 9 -2.08 -1.57 -6.62
N LEU A 10 -2.60 -0.86 -7.63
CA LEU A 10 -2.31 -1.14 -9.04
C LEU A 10 -0.82 -0.91 -9.33
N PRO A 11 -0.23 -1.65 -10.28
CA PRO A 11 1.21 -1.57 -10.56
C PRO A 11 1.69 -0.20 -11.03
N ASP A 12 0.83 0.60 -11.66
CA ASP A 12 1.14 1.97 -12.12
C ASP A 12 1.05 3.02 -11.01
N THR A 13 0.77 2.61 -9.77
CA THR A 13 0.61 3.53 -8.64
C THR A 13 1.98 3.92 -8.07
N ASP A 14 2.19 5.22 -7.87
CA ASP A 14 3.36 5.71 -7.13
C ASP A 14 3.22 5.40 -5.64
N VAL A 15 3.81 4.28 -5.24
CA VAL A 15 3.84 3.76 -3.88
C VAL A 15 4.52 4.74 -2.91
N ALA A 16 5.55 5.47 -3.35
CA ALA A 16 6.30 6.38 -2.49
C ALA A 16 5.47 7.61 -2.14
N THR A 17 4.82 8.22 -3.14
CA THR A 17 3.93 9.35 -2.90
C THR A 17 2.70 8.93 -2.10
N LEU A 18 2.08 7.80 -2.45
CA LEU A 18 0.89 7.31 -1.75
C LEU A 18 1.18 6.99 -0.27
N SER A 19 2.28 6.29 0.03
CA SER A 19 2.64 5.96 1.41
C SER A 19 2.88 7.21 2.25
N SER A 20 3.57 8.21 1.70
CA SER A 20 3.84 9.48 2.39
C SER A 20 2.55 10.26 2.69
N GLU A 21 1.68 10.43 1.70
CA GLU A 21 0.40 11.11 1.89
C GLU A 21 -0.51 10.36 2.85
N LEU A 22 -0.57 9.03 2.74
CA LEU A 22 -1.39 8.19 3.61
C LEU A 22 -0.89 8.23 5.05
N GLN A 23 0.42 8.14 5.28
CA GLN A 23 1.00 8.27 6.63
C GLN A 23 0.62 9.62 7.26
N LYS A 24 0.72 10.71 6.49
CA LYS A 24 0.37 12.04 6.98
C LYS A 24 -1.14 12.16 7.27
N SER A 25 -1.98 11.83 6.30
CA SER A 25 -3.43 11.97 6.42
C SER A 25 -4.01 11.08 7.53
N LEU A 26 -3.51 9.84 7.64
CA LEU A 26 -3.94 8.91 8.67
C LEU A 26 -3.54 9.41 10.06
N LYS A 27 -2.31 9.94 10.21
CA LYS A 27 -1.85 10.53 11.47
C LYS A 27 -2.78 11.65 11.92
N GLU A 28 -3.00 12.64 11.06
CA GLU A 28 -3.86 13.79 11.37
C GLU A 28 -5.29 13.36 11.68
N SER A 29 -5.83 12.39 10.94
CA SER A 29 -7.19 11.88 11.14
C SER A 29 -7.35 11.17 12.49
N ILE A 30 -6.40 10.32 12.88
CA ILE A 30 -6.44 9.62 14.17
C ILE A 30 -6.27 10.61 15.32
N GLU A 31 -5.32 11.54 15.22
CA GLU A 31 -5.09 12.56 16.25
C GLU A 31 -6.34 13.43 16.44
N SER A 32 -7.00 13.81 15.33
CA SER A 32 -8.24 14.59 15.35
C SER A 32 -9.42 13.82 15.95
N LEU A 33 -9.62 12.54 15.59
CA LEU A 33 -10.77 11.75 16.03
C LEU A 33 -10.65 11.23 17.46
N THR A 34 -9.43 10.89 17.89
CA THR A 34 -9.20 10.21 19.16
C THR A 34 -8.58 11.10 20.23
N GLY A 35 -7.99 12.23 19.84
CA GLY A 35 -7.18 13.07 20.74
C GLY A 35 -5.88 12.41 21.19
N ILE A 36 -5.51 11.26 20.61
CA ILE A 36 -4.31 10.49 20.95
C ILE A 36 -3.21 10.85 19.98
N GLN A 37 -2.04 11.20 20.51
CA GLN A 37 -0.85 11.48 19.70
C GLN A 37 -0.29 10.19 19.08
N VAL A 38 -0.12 10.18 17.76
CA VAL A 38 0.37 9.00 17.04
C VAL A 38 1.87 9.14 16.81
N ASN A 39 2.64 8.26 17.45
CA ASN A 39 4.10 8.27 17.33
C ASN A 39 4.59 7.70 16.01
N GLU A 40 3.96 6.61 15.53
CA GLU A 40 4.44 5.88 14.35
C GLU A 40 3.29 5.23 13.57
N ILE A 41 3.39 5.28 12.24
CA ILE A 41 2.46 4.63 11.31
C ILE A 41 3.24 3.79 10.32
N GLY A 42 3.10 2.47 10.44
CA GLY A 42 3.65 1.51 9.50
C GLY A 42 2.69 1.29 8.33
N VAL A 43 3.12 1.62 7.12
CA VAL A 43 2.36 1.35 5.90
C VAL A 43 3.11 0.32 5.07
N LEU A 44 2.47 -0.82 4.84
CA LEU A 44 2.97 -1.85 3.93
C LEU A 44 2.11 -1.84 2.68
N ILE A 45 2.75 -1.61 1.53
CA ILE A 45 2.08 -1.62 0.23
C ILE A 45 2.55 -2.84 -0.54
N GLU A 46 1.61 -3.67 -0.95
CA GLU A 46 1.86 -4.82 -1.81
C GLU A 46 1.36 -4.47 -3.22
N SER A 47 2.29 -4.37 -4.17
CA SER A 47 1.95 -4.20 -5.58
C SER A 47 1.37 -5.50 -6.10
N ALA A 48 0.11 -5.47 -6.55
CA ALA A 48 -0.45 -6.61 -7.26
C ALA A 48 0.18 -6.65 -8.66
N ALA A 49 1.26 -7.43 -8.81
CA ALA A 49 1.77 -7.75 -10.13
C ALA A 49 0.65 -8.45 -10.91
N VAL A 50 0.33 -7.94 -12.10
CA VAL A 50 -0.55 -8.63 -13.05
C VAL A 50 -0.05 -10.07 -13.15
N PRO A 51 -0.89 -11.10 -12.94
CA PRO A 51 -0.44 -12.46 -13.08
C PRO A 51 0.09 -12.60 -14.50
N ALA A 52 1.38 -12.91 -14.64
CA ALA A 52 1.98 -13.18 -15.94
C ALA A 52 1.18 -14.32 -16.56
N THR A 53 0.37 -13.99 -17.56
CA THR A 53 -0.32 -14.98 -18.40
C THR A 53 0.74 -15.93 -18.91
N THR A 54 0.73 -17.16 -18.40
CA THR A 54 1.52 -18.28 -18.86
C THR A 54 1.06 -18.67 -20.26
N ALA A 55 1.50 -17.90 -21.27
CA ALA A 55 1.49 -18.35 -22.65
C ALA A 55 2.65 -19.33 -22.83
N ALA A 56 2.45 -20.56 -22.36
CA ALA A 56 3.31 -21.69 -22.71
C ALA A 56 3.16 -21.94 -24.22
N VAL A 57 4.10 -21.41 -24.99
CA VAL A 57 4.30 -21.76 -26.40
C VAL A 57 4.70 -23.23 -26.46
N SER A 58 3.72 -24.12 -26.68
CA SER A 58 3.99 -25.50 -27.08
C SER A 58 4.22 -25.51 -28.59
N ARG A 59 5.49 -25.65 -28.96
CA ARG A 59 6.00 -25.81 -30.32
C ARG A 59 5.46 -27.11 -30.91
N THR A 60 4.70 -27.03 -32.00
CA THR A 60 4.35 -28.18 -32.85
C THR A 60 5.32 -28.25 -34.03
N GLU A 61 5.70 -29.50 -34.33
CA GLU A 61 6.58 -30.01 -35.41
C GLU A 61 8.10 -29.82 -35.26
#